data_AF-A0A7X7AP74-F1
#
_entry.id   AF-A0A7X7AP74-F1
#
_cell.length_a   1.000
_cell.length_b   1.000
_cell.length_c   1.000
_cell.angle_alpha   90.00
_cell.angle_beta   90.00
_cell.angle_gamma   90.00
#
_symmetry.space_group_name_H-M   'P 1'
#
loop_
_entity.id
_entity.type
_entity.pdbx_description
1 polymer ?
#
loop_
_entity_poly.entity_id
_entity_poly.type
_entity_poly.pdbx_seq_one_letter_code
_entity_poly.pdbx_strand_id
1 'polypeptide(L)'
;YAGAIGVFSGGGGNICPAAVVKLYNLVMEKKYVEAMEYYRKLRPLLVAVEDHGRLSAWVKAATSMSSPNNVGVPRKPYFPASEEETALLRKVLVEAGII
;
A
#
# COMPACT_ATOMS: atom_id res chain seq x y z
N TYR A 1 14.57 -3.38 19.67
CA TYR A 1 14.29 -2.70 18.39
C TYR A 1 15.38 -3.08 17.40
N ALA A 2 15.02 -3.52 16.18
CA ALA A 2 15.95 -4.13 15.22
C ALA A 2 16.82 -3.15 14.41
N GLY A 3 16.74 -1.83 14.66
CA GLY A 3 17.67 -0.84 14.07
C GLY A 3 17.58 -0.68 12.54
N ALA A 4 16.45 -1.02 11.93
CA ALA A 4 16.28 -0.91 10.48
C ALA A 4 16.39 0.55 10.00
N ILE A 5 17.24 0.78 8.99
CA ILE A 5 17.51 2.10 8.39
C ILE A 5 16.65 2.40 7.16
N GLY A 6 15.71 1.51 6.83
CA GLY A 6 14.85 1.62 5.67
C GLY A 6 14.02 0.37 5.45
N VAL A 7 13.21 0.37 4.40
CA VAL A 7 12.34 -0.75 4.02
C VAL A 7 12.26 -0.86 2.50
N PHE A 8 12.28 -2.09 2.00
CA PHE A 8 11.83 -2.41 0.66
C PHE A 8 10.39 -2.92 0.75
N SER A 9 9.44 -2.20 0.15
CA SER A 9 8.02 -2.60 0.12
C SER A 9 7.54 -2.66 -1.32
N GLY A 10 7.22 -3.88 -1.78
CA GLY A 10 6.63 -4.09 -3.10
C GLY A 10 5.20 -3.54 -3.21
N GLY A 11 4.45 -3.47 -2.11
CA GLY A 11 3.08 -2.96 -2.06
C GLY A 11 3.02 -1.46 -1.78
N GLY A 12 3.07 -1.08 -0.50
CA GLY A 12 2.91 0.30 -0.06
C GLY A 12 3.88 1.29 -0.71
N GLY A 13 5.12 0.85 -1.02
CA GLY A 13 6.12 1.68 -1.70
C GLY A 13 5.71 2.11 -3.12
N ASN A 14 4.91 1.32 -3.82
CA ASN A 14 4.40 1.66 -5.16
C ASN A 14 3.05 2.40 -5.09
N ILE A 15 2.17 1.95 -4.20
CA ILE A 15 0.78 2.45 -4.12
C ILE A 15 0.73 3.85 -3.48
N CYS A 16 1.47 4.05 -2.38
CA CYS A 16 1.40 5.26 -1.57
C CYS A 16 2.79 5.68 -1.05
N PRO A 17 3.75 6.00 -1.94
CA PRO A 17 5.14 6.30 -1.57
C PRO A 17 5.24 7.44 -0.54
N ALA A 18 4.45 8.51 -0.71
CA ALA A 18 4.44 9.63 0.23
C ALA A 18 3.99 9.22 1.65
N ALA A 19 3.04 8.27 1.74
CA ALA A 19 2.58 7.75 3.02
C ALA A 19 3.67 6.91 3.70
N VAL A 20 4.36 6.05 2.95
CA VAL A 20 5.48 5.25 3.48
C VAL A 20 6.62 6.16 3.98
N VAL A 21 6.97 7.20 3.22
CA VAL A 21 7.99 8.19 3.63
C VAL A 21 7.57 8.93 4.88
N LYS A 22 6.31 9.36 4.97
CA LYS A 22 5.78 10.02 6.17
C LYS A 22 5.88 9.14 7.41
N LEU A 23 5.52 7.86 7.29
CA LEU A 23 5.65 6.90 8.40
C LEU A 23 7.11 6.74 8.83
N TYR A 24 8.02 6.59 7.87
CA TYR A 24 9.46 6.51 8.15
C TYR A 24 9.96 7.75 8.91
N ASN A 25 9.61 8.95 8.43
CA ASN A 25 10.02 10.20 9.07
C ASN A 25 9.50 10.33 10.50
N LEU A 26 8.23 9.97 10.76
CA LEU A 26 7.68 9.96 12.13
C LEU A 26 8.49 9.06 13.08
N VAL A 27 8.94 7.90 12.60
CA VAL A 27 9.79 6.99 13.39
C VAL A 27 11.17 7.58 13.62
N MET A 28 11.79 8.17 12.59
CA MET A 28 13.12 8.82 12.70
C MET A 28 13.11 10.03 13.62
N GLU A 29 12.02 10.80 13.62
CA GLU A 29 11.77 11.92 14.53
C GLU A 29 11.36 11.48 15.95
N LYS A 30 11.32 10.17 16.22
CA LYS A 30 10.93 9.57 17.51
C LYS A 30 9.48 9.87 17.93
N LYS A 31 8.60 10.22 16.99
CA LYS A 31 7.17 10.46 17.21
C LYS A 31 6.37 9.15 17.16
N TYR A 32 6.67 8.24 18.10
CA TYR A 32 6.19 6.86 18.01
C TYR A 32 4.67 6.70 18.14
N VAL A 33 4.01 7.54 18.93
CA VAL A 33 2.55 7.51 19.09
C VAL A 33 1.88 7.90 17.77
N GLU A 34 2.30 9.03 17.19
CA GLU A 34 1.82 9.50 15.89
C GLU A 34 2.13 8.50 14.77
N ALA A 35 3.34 7.92 14.77
CA ALA A 35 3.73 6.89 13.82
C ALA A 35 2.81 5.66 13.91
N MET A 36 2.48 5.22 15.12
CA MET A 36 1.60 4.07 15.33
C MET A 36 0.16 4.37 14.90
N GLU A 37 -0.37 5.54 15.21
CA GLU A 37 -1.69 5.97 14.75
C GLU A 37 -1.75 6.08 13.23
N TYR A 38 -0.71 6.64 12.62
CA TYR A 38 -0.59 6.76 11.17
C TYR A 38 -0.48 5.38 10.51
N TYR A 39 0.34 4.48 11.06
CA TYR A 39 0.44 3.09 10.60
C TYR A 39 -0.91 2.37 10.70
N ARG A 40 -1.67 2.54 11.79
CA ARG A 40 -3.00 1.93 11.93
C ARG A 40 -3.98 2.35 10.84
N LYS A 41 -3.88 3.58 10.33
CA LYS A 41 -4.67 4.05 9.19
C LYS A 41 -4.26 3.38 7.87
N LEU A 42 -2.95 3.15 7.67
CA LEU A 42 -2.44 2.51 6.46
C LEU A 42 -2.57 0.98 6.49
N ARG A 43 -2.59 0.37 7.67
CA ARG A 43 -2.52 -1.08 7.86
C ARG A 43 -3.59 -1.86 7.08
N PRO A 44 -4.87 -1.44 7.01
CA PRO A 44 -5.88 -2.15 6.21
C PRO A 44 -5.48 -2.30 4.74
N LEU A 45 -4.94 -1.23 4.13
CA LEU A 45 -4.43 -1.25 2.77
C LEU A 45 -3.23 -2.19 2.64
N LEU A 46 -2.26 -2.11 3.56
CA LEU A 46 -1.03 -2.92 3.51
C LEU A 46 -1.35 -4.42 3.64
N VAL A 47 -2.20 -4.78 4.61
CA VAL A 47 -2.65 -6.16 4.81
C VAL A 47 -3.43 -6.66 3.59
N ALA A 48 -4.34 -5.85 3.04
CA ALA A 48 -5.10 -6.23 1.86
C ALA A 48 -4.18 -6.58 0.68
N VAL A 49 -3.11 -5.82 0.43
CA VAL A 49 -2.25 -6.10 -0.73
C VAL A 49 -1.23 -7.22 -0.49
N GLU A 50 -0.82 -7.47 0.76
CA GLU A 50 0.25 -8.42 1.09
C GLU A 50 -0.25 -9.83 1.45
N ASP A 51 -1.39 -9.96 2.15
CA ASP A 51 -1.81 -11.24 2.75
C ASP A 51 -2.72 -12.10 1.85
N HIS A 52 -3.22 -11.58 0.73
CA HIS A 52 -4.15 -12.31 -0.14
C HIS A 52 -3.49 -13.18 -1.22
N GLY A 53 -2.14 -13.26 -1.28
CA GLY A 53 -1.42 -14.05 -2.29
C GLY A 53 -1.57 -13.54 -3.74
N ARG A 54 -2.19 -12.37 -3.92
CA ARG A 54 -2.50 -11.73 -5.22
C ARG A 54 -1.66 -10.48 -5.47
N LEU A 55 -0.51 -10.37 -4.81
CA LEU A 55 0.33 -9.16 -4.74
C LEU A 55 0.49 -8.45 -6.09
N SER A 56 0.94 -9.15 -7.14
CA SER A 56 1.19 -8.51 -8.45
C SER A 56 -0.06 -7.90 -9.09
N ALA A 57 -1.23 -8.54 -8.94
CA ALA A 57 -2.48 -8.04 -9.50
C ALA A 57 -3.02 -6.86 -8.67
N TRP A 58 -3.01 -7.01 -7.36
CA TRP A 58 -3.58 -6.03 -6.44
C TRP A 58 -2.72 -4.77 -6.35
N VAL A 59 -1.40 -4.91 -6.30
CA VAL A 59 -0.49 -3.75 -6.31
C VAL A 59 -0.63 -2.97 -7.61
N LYS A 60 -0.72 -3.64 -8.77
CA LYS A 60 -0.93 -2.96 -10.05
C LYS A 60 -2.27 -2.23 -10.09
N ALA A 61 -3.35 -2.90 -9.68
CA ALA A 61 -4.68 -2.30 -9.64
C ALA A 61 -4.73 -1.09 -8.70
N ALA A 62 -4.24 -1.24 -7.46
CA ALA A 62 -4.20 -0.16 -6.48
C ALA A 62 -3.30 1.01 -6.92
N THR A 63 -2.13 0.73 -7.50
CA THR A 63 -1.24 1.77 -8.04
C THR A 63 -1.90 2.53 -9.19
N SER A 64 -2.60 1.85 -10.10
CA SER A 64 -3.37 2.52 -11.16
C SER A 64 -4.54 3.36 -10.62
N MET A 65 -5.04 3.09 -9.40
CA MET A 65 -6.08 3.90 -8.77
C MET A 65 -5.51 5.12 -8.04
N SER A 66 -4.35 4.98 -7.40
CA SER A 66 -3.73 6.03 -6.59
C SER A 66 -2.80 6.97 -7.36
N SER A 67 -2.49 6.63 -8.61
CA SER A 67 -1.60 7.40 -9.48
C SER A 67 -2.32 7.85 -10.74
N PRO A 68 -1.99 9.03 -11.30
CA PRO A 68 -2.47 9.42 -12.63
C PRO A 68 -1.99 8.46 -13.74
N ASN A 69 -0.95 7.67 -13.50
CA ASN A 69 -0.39 6.74 -14.47
C ASN A 69 -0.99 5.33 -14.30
N ASN A 70 -1.56 4.79 -15.37
CA ASN A 70 -2.02 3.40 -15.40
C ASN A 70 -0.83 2.45 -15.62
N VAL A 71 -0.54 1.58 -14.64
CA VAL A 71 0.57 0.61 -14.69
C VAL A 71 0.22 -0.72 -15.39
N GLY A 72 -0.99 -0.78 -15.97
CA GLY A 72 -1.50 -1.90 -16.73
C GLY A 72 -1.72 -3.17 -15.91
N VAL A 73 -2.13 -4.24 -16.58
CA VAL A 73 -2.43 -5.53 -15.92
C VAL A 73 -1.16 -6.39 -15.75
N PRO A 74 -1.18 -7.40 -14.86
CA PRO A 74 -0.13 -8.42 -14.79
C PRO A 74 0.00 -9.20 -16.10
N ARG A 75 1.21 -9.69 -16.39
CA ARG A 75 1.43 -10.67 -17.46
C ARG A 75 1.08 -12.06 -16.96
N LYS A 76 0.74 -12.96 -17.88
CA LYS A 76 0.53 -14.40 -17.59
C LYS A 76 1.75 -14.98 -16.85
N PRO A 77 1.56 -15.91 -15.89
CA PRO A 77 0.30 -16.62 -15.58
C PRO A 77 -0.65 -15.87 -14.64
N TYR A 78 -0.30 -14.67 -14.16
CA TYR A 78 -1.14 -13.92 -13.25
C TYR A 78 -2.32 -13.27 -13.96
N PHE A 79 -3.50 -13.39 -13.35
CA PHE A 79 -4.72 -12.74 -13.83
C PHE A 79 -4.90 -11.35 -13.21
N PRO A 80 -5.52 -10.40 -13.93
CA PRO A 80 -5.94 -9.11 -13.38
C PRO A 80 -6.78 -9.26 -12.11
N ALA A 81 -6.89 -8.19 -11.32
CA ALA A 81 -7.84 -8.15 -10.22
C ALA A 81 -9.28 -8.22 -10.75
N SER A 82 -10.16 -8.99 -10.10
CA SER A 82 -11.59 -9.05 -10.41
C SER A 82 -12.28 -7.73 -10.01
N GLU A 83 -13.54 -7.55 -10.42
CA GLU A 83 -14.33 -6.38 -10.04
C GLU A 83 -14.53 -6.30 -8.51
N GLU A 84 -14.77 -7.44 -7.86
CA GLU A 84 -14.91 -7.53 -6.40
C GLU A 84 -13.62 -7.16 -5.67
N GLU A 85 -12.48 -7.69 -6.13
CA GLU A 85 -11.15 -7.35 -5.59
C GLU A 85 -10.85 -5.85 -5.78
N THR A 86 -11.21 -5.30 -6.95
CA THR A 86 -11.04 -3.89 -7.30
C THR A 86 -11.90 -2.98 -6.42
N ALA A 87 -13.14 -3.38 -6.12
CA ALA A 87 -14.03 -2.65 -5.21
C ALA A 87 -13.50 -2.65 -3.78
N LEU A 88 -12.97 -3.78 -3.29
CA LEU A 88 -12.33 -3.88 -1.99
C LEU A 88 -11.09 -2.97 -1.91
N LEU A 89 -10.23 -3.01 -2.93
CA LEU A 89 -9.04 -2.16 -3.02
C LEU A 89 -9.39 -0.66 -2.98
N ARG A 90 -10.42 -0.26 -3.72
CA ARG A 90 -10.91 1.12 -3.70
C ARG A 90 -11.37 1.52 -2.29
N LYS A 91 -12.13 0.65 -1.61
CA LYS A 91 -12.61 0.91 -0.25
C LYS A 91 -11.43 1.16 0.71
N VAL A 92 -10.43 0.27 0.72
CA VAL A 92 -9.29 0.41 1.64
C VAL A 92 -8.37 1.60 1.29
N LEU A 93 -8.29 1.99 0.02
CA LEU A 93 -7.56 3.19 -0.40
C LEU A 93 -8.22 4.48 0.10
N VAL A 94 -9.56 4.56 0.05
CA VAL A 94 -10.34 5.69 0.58
C VAL A 94 -10.21 5.74 2.11
N GLU A 95 -10.36 4.60 2.80
CA GLU A 95 -10.21 4.53 4.26
C GLU A 95 -8.79 4.93 4.72
N ALA A 96 -7.77 4.61 3.92
CA ALA A 96 -6.39 5.01 4.16
C ALA A 96 -6.08 6.47 3.77
N GLY A 97 -7.01 7.18 3.13
CA GLY A 97 -6.86 8.57 2.68
C GLY A 97 -5.84 8.74 1.56
N ILE A 98 -5.70 7.74 0.68
CA ILE A 98 -4.77 7.77 -0.46
C ILE A 98 -5.43 8.34 -1.72
N ILE A 99 -6.72 8.08 -1.90
CA ILE A 99 -7.56 8.60 -2.99
C ILE A 99 -8.81 9.25 -2.44
#